data_AF-A0A8H5GPW7-F1
#
_entry.id   AF-A0A8H5GPW7-F1
#
_cell.length_a   1.000
_cell.length_b   1.000
_cell.length_c   1.000
_cell.angle_alpha   90.00
_cell.angle_beta   90.00
_cell.angle_gamma   90.00
#
_symmetry.space_group_name_H-M   'P 1'
#
loop_
_entity.id
_entity.type
_entity.pdbx_description
1 polymer ?
#
loop_
_entity_poly.entity_id
_entity_poly.type
_entity_poly.pdbx_seq_one_letter_code
_entity_poly.pdbx_strand_id
1 'polypeptide(L)'
;MINLEFGLCHVFLDDVCSKRLRSQHNLNSIMANYEQLHRQCRTLENLFDSKLTSYSQLVSTISRPNDDLEASGSRERWRDLQLEAEELLEKLEETNEQLAALANNPDTLSASMLRAIQRHRELFQDYSRELKRTKASAQNALDQANLLSGVRNDIDAYKSSAADSLLAERGRIDSSHRMTDEILEYIDKHMKRGQSSPVNVLH
;
A
#
# COMPACT_ATOMS: atom_id res chain seq x y z
N MET A 1 -46.06 69.79 -32.74
CA MET A 1 -44.86 68.98 -33.01
C MET A 1 -44.11 68.68 -31.70
N ILE A 2 -44.64 67.84 -30.79
CA ILE A 2 -43.90 67.50 -29.55
C ILE A 2 -44.13 66.06 -29.03
N ASN A 3 -44.68 65.13 -29.83
CA ASN A 3 -45.00 63.78 -29.35
C ASN A 3 -44.32 62.69 -30.19
N LEU A 4 -42.99 62.69 -30.27
CA LEU A 4 -42.27 61.55 -30.87
C LEU A 4 -40.93 61.17 -30.21
N GLU A 5 -40.48 61.85 -29.13
CA GLU A 5 -39.22 61.50 -28.45
C GLU A 5 -39.36 60.64 -27.17
N PHE A 6 -40.58 60.46 -26.63
CA PHE A 6 -40.76 59.70 -25.38
C PHE A 6 -40.68 58.17 -25.54
N GLY A 7 -40.71 57.63 -26.77
CA GLY A 7 -40.72 56.18 -27.02
C GLY A 7 -39.35 55.49 -27.00
N LEU A 8 -38.27 56.21 -27.33
CA LEU A 8 -36.93 55.59 -27.40
C LEU A 8 -36.29 55.38 -26.02
N CYS A 9 -36.65 56.18 -25.01
CA CYS A 9 -36.02 56.10 -23.69
C CYS A 9 -36.48 54.87 -22.88
N HIS A 10 -37.74 54.44 -23.03
CA HIS A 10 -38.28 53.27 -22.31
C HIS A 10 -37.68 51.95 -22.80
N VAL A 11 -37.51 51.78 -24.12
CA VAL A 11 -36.91 50.56 -24.70
C VAL A 11 -35.42 50.45 -24.37
N PHE A 12 -34.70 51.58 -24.28
CA PHE A 12 -33.29 51.58 -23.92
C PHE A 12 -33.06 51.27 -22.43
N LEU A 13 -33.94 51.75 -21.54
CA LEU A 13 -33.86 51.43 -20.10
C LEU A 13 -34.21 49.96 -19.81
N ASP A 14 -35.19 49.37 -20.50
CA ASP A 14 -35.55 47.95 -20.32
C ASP A 14 -34.42 47.00 -20.76
N ASP A 15 -33.73 47.28 -21.88
CA ASP A 15 -32.61 46.46 -22.35
C ASP A 15 -31.37 46.58 -21.43
N VAL A 16 -31.07 47.78 -20.94
CA VAL A 16 -29.97 48.01 -19.99
C VAL A 16 -30.26 47.34 -18.64
N CYS A 17 -31.50 47.43 -18.14
CA CYS A 17 -31.91 46.78 -16.90
C CYS A 17 -31.88 45.25 -17.05
N SER A 18 -32.34 44.72 -18.18
CA SER A 18 -32.32 43.28 -18.49
C SER A 18 -30.89 42.72 -18.64
N LYS A 19 -29.97 43.46 -19.26
CA LYS A 19 -28.54 43.10 -19.33
C LYS A 19 -27.88 43.12 -17.96
N ARG A 20 -28.20 44.10 -17.11
CA ARG A 20 -27.66 44.19 -15.74
C ARG A 20 -28.17 43.07 -14.84
N LEU A 21 -29.46 42.70 -14.94
CA LEU A 21 -30.05 41.60 -14.19
C LEU A 21 -29.45 40.24 -14.61
N ARG A 22 -29.25 40.02 -15.92
CA ARG A 22 -28.55 38.82 -16.43
C ARG A 22 -27.10 38.73 -15.97
N SER A 23 -26.38 39.85 -15.97
CA SER A 23 -25.00 39.93 -15.48
C SER A 23 -24.90 39.63 -13.98
N GLN A 24 -25.81 40.17 -13.16
CA GLN A 24 -25.88 39.85 -11.72
C GLN A 24 -26.24 38.38 -11.46
N HIS A 25 -27.21 37.82 -12.19
CA HIS A 25 -27.57 36.40 -12.04
C HIS A 25 -26.41 35.47 -12.42
N ASN A 26 -25.65 35.81 -13.47
CA ASN A 26 -24.47 35.05 -13.89
C ASN A 26 -23.37 35.07 -12.81
N LEU A 27 -23.07 36.24 -12.23
CA LEU A 27 -22.11 36.37 -11.12
C LEU A 27 -22.53 35.57 -9.88
N ASN A 28 -23.80 35.65 -9.48
CA ASN A 28 -24.32 34.89 -8.33
C ASN A 28 -24.21 33.37 -8.56
N SER A 29 -24.48 32.92 -9.79
CA SER A 29 -24.33 31.51 -10.17
C SER A 29 -22.87 31.05 -10.11
N ILE A 30 -21.92 31.88 -10.56
CA ILE A 30 -20.48 31.60 -10.49
C ILE A 30 -20.02 31.49 -9.03
N MET A 31 -20.46 32.42 -8.18
CA MET A 31 -20.12 32.41 -6.76
C MET A 31 -20.67 31.16 -6.04
N ALA A 32 -21.92 30.79 -6.30
CA ALA A 32 -22.50 29.56 -5.73
C ALA A 32 -21.76 28.30 -6.21
N ASN A 33 -21.39 28.24 -7.49
CA ASN A 33 -20.61 27.13 -8.04
C ASN A 33 -19.21 27.04 -7.40
N TYR A 34 -18.52 28.19 -7.25
CA TYR A 34 -17.23 28.25 -6.55
C TYR A 34 -17.35 27.72 -5.12
N GLU A 35 -18.35 28.16 -4.35
CA GLU A 35 -18.53 27.72 -2.96
C GLU A 35 -18.83 26.22 -2.86
N GLN A 36 -19.55 25.65 -3.82
CA GLN A 36 -19.79 24.22 -3.92
C GLN A 36 -18.48 23.47 -4.19
N LEU A 37 -17.75 23.85 -5.23
CA LEU A 37 -16.49 23.21 -5.63
C LEU A 37 -15.43 23.32 -4.54
N HIS A 38 -15.31 24.48 -3.89
CA HIS A 38 -14.36 24.70 -2.82
C HIS A 38 -14.66 23.84 -1.58
N ARG A 39 -15.93 23.65 -1.22
CA ARG A 39 -16.32 22.70 -0.15
C ARG A 39 -16.04 21.26 -0.54
N GLN A 40 -16.36 20.88 -1.78
CA GLN A 40 -16.08 19.55 -2.32
C GLN A 40 -14.58 19.25 -2.29
N CYS A 41 -13.76 20.18 -2.76
CA CYS A 41 -12.30 20.07 -2.77
C CYS A 41 -11.76 19.78 -1.35
N ARG A 42 -12.13 20.59 -0.35
CA ARG A 42 -11.73 20.34 1.05
C ARG A 42 -12.15 18.98 1.58
N THR A 43 -13.33 18.51 1.18
CA THR A 43 -13.82 17.19 1.61
C THR A 43 -13.00 16.07 0.99
N LEU A 44 -12.70 16.18 -0.30
CA LEU A 44 -11.84 15.24 -1.01
C LEU A 44 -10.41 15.24 -0.46
N GLU A 45 -9.84 16.41 -0.16
CA GLU A 45 -8.52 16.53 0.45
C GLU A 45 -8.45 15.80 1.80
N ASN A 46 -9.42 16.03 2.69
CA ASN A 46 -9.48 15.37 4.00
C ASN A 46 -9.64 13.85 3.87
N LEU A 47 -10.49 13.40 2.94
CA LEU A 47 -10.71 11.98 2.71
C LEU A 47 -9.45 11.32 2.13
N PHE A 48 -8.80 11.97 1.18
CA PHE A 48 -7.55 11.51 0.59
C PHE A 48 -6.44 11.42 1.64
N ASP A 49 -6.26 12.42 2.49
CA ASP A 49 -5.24 12.43 3.55
C ASP A 49 -5.42 11.25 4.54
N SER A 50 -6.66 10.99 4.96
CA SER A 50 -7.00 9.85 5.82
C SER A 50 -6.70 8.51 5.14
N LYS A 51 -7.04 8.38 3.86
CA LYS A 51 -6.77 7.17 3.07
C LYS A 51 -5.28 6.96 2.85
N LEU A 52 -4.54 8.01 2.52
CA LEU A 52 -3.09 7.98 2.32
C LEU A 52 -2.36 7.60 3.62
N THR A 53 -2.82 8.10 4.77
CA THR A 53 -2.28 7.72 6.08
C THR A 53 -2.49 6.23 6.34
N SER A 54 -3.70 5.72 6.13
CA SER A 54 -4.04 4.30 6.30
C SER A 54 -3.21 3.40 5.35
N TYR A 55 -3.05 3.84 4.11
CA TYR A 55 -2.24 3.18 3.10
C TYR A 55 -0.76 3.10 3.51
N SER A 56 -0.17 4.22 3.96
CA SER A 56 1.22 4.28 4.42
C SER A 56 1.48 3.41 5.67
N GLN A 57 0.51 3.34 6.58
CA GLN A 57 0.59 2.45 7.75
C GLN A 57 0.65 0.97 7.35
N LEU A 58 -0.20 0.54 6.41
CA LEU A 58 -0.15 -0.85 5.92
C LEU A 58 1.15 -1.18 5.20
N VAL A 59 1.69 -0.24 4.40
CA VAL A 59 3.02 -0.41 3.77
C VAL A 59 4.10 -0.65 4.82
N SER A 60 4.05 0.10 5.92
CA SER A 60 4.98 -0.04 7.03
C SER A 60 4.83 -1.40 7.73
N THR A 61 3.61 -1.93 7.83
CA THR A 61 3.33 -3.27 8.36
C THR A 61 3.86 -4.38 7.44
N ILE A 62 3.65 -4.27 6.13
CA ILE A 62 4.18 -5.23 5.13
C ILE A 62 5.71 -5.31 5.20
N SER A 63 6.36 -4.18 5.48
CA SER A 63 7.82 -4.10 5.62
C SER A 63 8.37 -4.79 6.87
N ARG A 64 7.53 -5.20 7.82
CA ARG A 64 7.94 -5.87 9.07
C ARG A 64 7.70 -7.38 8.97
N PRO A 65 8.73 -8.18 8.65
CA PRO A 65 8.58 -9.61 8.32
C PRO A 65 8.39 -10.54 9.54
N ASN A 66 7.99 -10.03 10.70
CA ASN A 66 8.02 -10.75 11.97
C ASN A 66 6.65 -10.99 12.63
N ASP A 67 5.58 -10.35 12.15
CA ASP A 67 4.23 -10.66 12.64
C ASP A 67 3.57 -11.69 11.72
N ASP A 68 3.35 -12.84 12.34
CA ASP A 68 2.48 -13.95 12.02
C ASP A 68 1.53 -13.75 10.82
N LEU A 69 1.68 -14.67 9.86
CA LEU A 69 0.86 -15.11 8.73
C LEU A 69 -0.62 -14.63 8.59
N GLU A 70 -0.91 -13.33 8.69
CA GLU A 70 -2.15 -12.66 8.23
C GLU A 70 -1.88 -11.82 6.95
N ALA A 71 -0.72 -12.04 6.32
CA ALA A 71 -0.20 -11.25 5.22
C ALA A 71 -0.97 -11.38 3.89
N SER A 72 -1.80 -12.43 3.72
CA SER A 72 -2.60 -12.56 2.48
C SER A 72 -3.73 -11.52 2.43
N GLY A 73 -4.47 -11.36 3.53
CA GLY A 73 -5.54 -10.36 3.61
C GLY A 73 -5.00 -8.92 3.61
N SER A 74 -3.86 -8.68 4.26
CA SER A 74 -3.22 -7.36 4.29
C SER A 74 -2.70 -6.92 2.92
N ARG A 75 -2.26 -7.86 2.08
CA ARG A 75 -1.74 -7.59 0.73
C ARG A 75 -2.84 -7.27 -0.29
N GLU A 76 -4.01 -7.87 -0.16
CA GLU A 76 -5.21 -7.49 -0.95
C GLU A 76 -5.76 -6.14 -0.48
N ARG A 77 -5.93 -5.95 0.82
CA ARG A 77 -6.41 -4.67 1.40
C ARG A 77 -5.52 -3.48 1.09
N TRP A 78 -4.20 -3.70 0.98
CA TRP A 78 -3.26 -2.66 0.55
C TRP A 78 -3.51 -2.21 -0.90
N ARG A 79 -3.82 -3.14 -1.82
CA ARG A 79 -4.14 -2.79 -3.21
C ARG A 79 -5.46 -2.03 -3.31
N ASP A 80 -6.47 -2.46 -2.56
CA ASP A 80 -7.78 -1.79 -2.56
C ASP A 80 -7.63 -0.34 -2.10
N LEU A 81 -6.89 -0.12 -1.01
CA LEU A 81 -6.60 1.25 -0.53
C LEU A 81 -5.76 2.07 -1.52
N GLN A 82 -4.84 1.43 -2.26
CA GLN A 82 -4.12 2.11 -3.33
C GLN A 82 -5.07 2.60 -4.42
N LEU A 83 -5.96 1.73 -4.90
CA LEU A 83 -6.92 2.04 -5.95
C LEU A 83 -7.90 3.14 -5.51
N GLU A 84 -8.43 3.04 -4.28
CA GLU A 84 -9.29 4.07 -3.71
C GLU A 84 -8.57 5.42 -3.58
N ALA A 85 -7.29 5.43 -3.19
CA ALA A 85 -6.51 6.66 -3.13
C ALA A 85 -6.25 7.25 -4.52
N GLU A 86 -5.98 6.41 -5.54
CA GLU A 86 -5.84 6.83 -6.93
C GLU A 86 -7.15 7.45 -7.47
N GLU A 87 -8.31 6.82 -7.21
CA GLU A 87 -9.63 7.34 -7.60
C GLU A 87 -9.96 8.68 -6.91
N LEU A 88 -9.65 8.81 -5.62
CA LEU A 88 -9.84 10.07 -4.90
C LEU A 88 -8.94 11.18 -5.43
N LEU A 89 -7.71 10.85 -5.81
CA LEU A 89 -6.78 11.82 -6.39
C LEU A 89 -7.27 12.30 -7.76
N GLU A 90 -7.79 11.40 -8.60
CA GLU A 90 -8.39 11.75 -9.89
C GLU A 90 -9.59 12.70 -9.72
N LYS A 91 -10.52 12.39 -8.81
CA LYS A 91 -11.65 13.29 -8.50
C LYS A 91 -11.19 14.65 -7.96
N LEU A 92 -10.11 14.66 -7.18
CA LEU A 92 -9.52 15.90 -6.67
C LEU A 92 -8.90 16.72 -7.81
N GLU A 93 -8.23 16.08 -8.77
CA GLU A 93 -7.71 16.71 -9.99
C GLU A 93 -8.82 17.39 -10.78
N GLU A 94 -9.89 16.65 -11.10
CA GLU A 94 -11.04 17.18 -11.83
C GLU A 94 -11.67 18.40 -11.12
N THR A 95 -11.85 18.31 -9.80
CA THR A 95 -12.40 19.42 -9.00
C THR A 95 -11.49 20.63 -9.03
N ASN A 96 -10.17 20.41 -8.99
CA ASN A 96 -9.16 21.47 -9.02
C ASN A 96 -9.06 22.12 -10.40
N GLU A 97 -9.23 21.36 -11.48
CA GLU A 97 -9.34 21.88 -12.84
C GLU A 97 -10.58 22.77 -13.01
N GLN A 98 -11.72 22.36 -12.46
CA GLN A 98 -12.94 23.18 -12.45
C GLN A 98 -12.74 24.48 -11.67
N LEU A 99 -12.10 24.43 -10.50
CA LEU A 99 -11.72 25.63 -9.74
C LEU A 99 -10.73 26.52 -10.52
N ALA A 100 -9.75 25.93 -11.19
CA ALA A 100 -8.79 26.67 -12.01
C ALA A 100 -9.46 27.36 -13.22
N ALA A 101 -10.46 26.71 -13.84
CA ALA A 101 -11.24 27.31 -14.91
C ALA A 101 -12.02 28.54 -14.44
N LEU A 102 -12.55 28.52 -13.20
CA LEU A 102 -13.16 29.69 -12.58
C LEU A 102 -12.13 30.80 -12.29
N ALA A 103 -10.92 30.44 -11.85
CA ALA A 103 -9.84 31.39 -11.58
C ALA A 103 -9.37 32.17 -12.81
N ASN A 104 -9.56 31.64 -14.02
CA ASN A 104 -9.22 32.32 -15.27
C ASN A 104 -10.12 33.55 -15.57
N ASN A 105 -11.19 33.75 -14.80
CA ASN A 105 -12.08 34.92 -14.89
C ASN A 105 -11.92 35.82 -13.65
N PRO A 106 -10.81 36.56 -13.52
CA PRO A 106 -10.42 37.25 -12.26
C PRO A 106 -11.38 38.38 -11.85
N ASP A 107 -12.15 38.96 -12.79
CA ASP A 107 -13.12 40.01 -12.49
C ASP A 107 -14.31 39.50 -11.64
N THR A 108 -14.46 38.18 -11.53
CA THR A 108 -15.57 37.53 -10.82
C THR A 108 -15.20 37.03 -9.42
N LEU A 109 -13.90 36.84 -9.15
CA LEU A 109 -13.42 36.21 -7.92
C LEU A 109 -12.55 37.18 -7.09
N SER A 110 -12.67 37.11 -5.77
CA SER A 110 -11.83 37.92 -4.89
C SER A 110 -10.40 37.38 -4.83
N ALA A 111 -9.45 38.26 -4.52
CA ALA A 111 -8.04 37.88 -4.34
C ALA A 111 -7.84 36.75 -3.29
N SER A 112 -8.71 36.67 -2.28
CA SER A 112 -8.66 35.58 -1.29
C SER A 112 -9.09 34.24 -1.90
N MET A 113 -10.09 34.23 -2.76
CA MET A 113 -10.55 33.01 -3.46
C MET A 113 -9.48 32.50 -4.41
N LEU A 114 -8.86 33.39 -5.20
CA LEU A 114 -7.77 33.03 -6.11
C LEU A 114 -6.58 32.40 -5.37
N ARG A 115 -6.22 32.93 -4.19
CA ARG A 115 -5.18 32.33 -3.34
C ARG A 115 -5.58 30.95 -2.80
N ALA A 116 -6.85 30.76 -2.43
CA ALA A 116 -7.34 29.45 -1.99
C ALA A 116 -7.26 28.42 -3.12
N ILE A 117 -7.66 28.78 -4.34
CA ILE A 117 -7.53 27.92 -5.52
C ILE A 117 -6.06 27.58 -5.78
N GLN A 118 -5.17 28.56 -5.72
CA GLN A 118 -3.74 28.33 -5.88
C GLN A 118 -3.20 27.35 -4.82
N ARG A 119 -3.66 27.47 -3.56
CA ARG A 119 -3.29 26.56 -2.49
C ARG A 119 -3.77 25.13 -2.74
N HIS A 120 -4.99 24.95 -3.24
CA HIS A 120 -5.52 23.62 -3.62
C HIS A 120 -4.67 22.98 -4.73
N ARG A 121 -4.14 23.76 -5.69
CA ARG A 121 -3.21 23.27 -6.71
C ARG A 121 -1.87 22.80 -6.15
N GLU A 122 -1.29 23.56 -5.23
CA GLU A 122 -0.06 23.17 -4.55
C GLU A 122 -0.25 21.88 -3.74
N LEU A 123 -1.32 21.82 -2.96
CA LEU A 123 -1.61 20.66 -2.11
C LEU A 123 -1.89 19.40 -2.94
N PHE A 124 -2.61 19.52 -4.06
CA PHE A 124 -2.79 18.43 -5.01
C PHE A 124 -1.46 17.90 -5.55
N GLN A 125 -0.52 18.77 -5.91
CA GLN A 125 0.81 18.35 -6.39
C GLN A 125 1.60 17.63 -5.30
N ASP A 126 1.52 18.11 -4.06
CA ASP A 126 2.12 17.43 -2.91
C ASP A 126 1.53 16.03 -2.70
N TYR A 127 0.20 15.92 -2.72
CA TYR A 127 -0.52 14.64 -2.63
C TYR A 127 -0.17 13.66 -3.75
N SER A 128 -0.09 14.14 -5.00
CA SER A 128 0.33 13.31 -6.14
C SER A 128 1.74 12.76 -5.98
N ARG A 129 2.68 13.60 -5.50
CA ARG A 129 4.05 13.18 -5.21
C ARG A 129 4.11 12.17 -4.07
N GLU A 130 3.34 12.42 -3.01
CA GLU A 130 3.31 11.57 -1.83
C GLU A 130 2.73 10.18 -2.12
N LEU A 131 1.65 10.11 -2.91
CA LEU A 131 1.07 8.84 -3.34
C LEU A 131 2.07 8.02 -4.16
N LYS A 132 2.76 8.66 -5.12
CA LYS A 132 3.82 8.02 -5.92
C LYS A 132 4.95 7.48 -5.03
N ARG A 133 5.39 8.27 -4.06
CA ARG A 133 6.42 7.85 -3.08
C ARG A 133 5.96 6.65 -2.27
N THR A 134 4.74 6.69 -1.75
CA THR A 134 4.18 5.61 -0.91
C THR A 134 3.99 4.33 -1.73
N LYS A 135 3.57 4.43 -3.00
CA LYS A 135 3.49 3.29 -3.94
C LYS A 135 4.84 2.66 -4.22
N ALA A 136 5.88 3.47 -4.45
CA ALA A 136 7.24 2.95 -4.63
C ALA A 136 7.75 2.25 -3.36
N SER A 137 7.50 2.84 -2.18
CA SER A 137 7.84 2.22 -0.89
C SER A 137 7.14 0.88 -0.71
N ALA A 138 5.86 0.81 -1.05
CA ALA A 138 5.07 -0.40 -0.97
C ALA A 138 5.57 -1.52 -1.89
N GLN A 139 5.90 -1.18 -3.13
CA GLN A 139 6.46 -2.14 -4.07
C GLN A 139 7.78 -2.71 -3.56
N ASN A 140 8.68 -1.85 -3.07
CA ASN A 140 9.94 -2.26 -2.47
C ASN A 140 9.73 -3.19 -1.25
N ALA A 141 8.75 -2.88 -0.40
CA ALA A 141 8.40 -3.71 0.76
C ALA A 141 7.88 -5.09 0.33
N LEU A 142 7.03 -5.15 -0.70
CA LEU A 142 6.54 -6.41 -1.27
C LEU A 142 7.66 -7.23 -1.90
N ASP A 143 8.55 -6.60 -2.65
CA ASP A 143 9.69 -7.28 -3.28
C ASP A 143 10.64 -7.84 -2.22
N GLN A 144 10.93 -7.06 -1.18
CA GLN A 144 11.71 -7.52 -0.03
C GLN A 144 11.04 -8.69 0.68
N ALA A 145 9.72 -8.63 0.92
CA ALA A 145 8.98 -9.71 1.57
C ALA A 145 9.00 -11.00 0.73
N ASN A 146 8.85 -10.89 -0.59
CA ASN A 146 8.92 -12.03 -1.50
C ASN A 146 10.32 -12.68 -1.50
N LEU A 147 11.38 -11.86 -1.54
CA LEU A 147 12.77 -12.35 -1.48
C LEU A 147 13.06 -13.06 -0.14
N LEU A 148 12.65 -12.47 0.99
CA LEU A 148 12.84 -13.07 2.32
C LEU A 148 12.04 -14.35 2.53
N SER A 149 10.85 -14.44 1.93
CA SER A 149 10.04 -15.67 1.93
C SER A 149 10.77 -16.82 1.23
N GLY A 150 11.34 -16.55 0.04
CA GLY A 150 12.17 -17.54 -0.67
C GLY A 150 13.37 -18.01 0.15
N VAL A 151 14.13 -17.07 0.71
CA VAL A 151 15.30 -17.39 1.54
C VAL A 151 14.90 -18.18 2.80
N ARG A 152 13.78 -17.84 3.45
CA ARG A 152 13.29 -18.62 4.61
C ARG A 152 12.96 -20.05 4.23
N ASN A 153 12.26 -20.26 3.11
CA ASN A 153 11.94 -21.61 2.62
C ASN A 153 13.22 -22.41 2.31
N ASP A 154 14.21 -21.79 1.69
CA ASP A 154 15.50 -22.43 1.39
C ASP A 154 16.27 -22.78 2.66
N ILE A 155 16.28 -21.88 3.66
CA ILE A 155 16.90 -22.13 4.97
C ILE A 155 16.21 -23.28 5.70
N ASP A 156 14.87 -23.31 5.69
CA ASP A 156 14.11 -24.35 6.37
C ASP A 156 14.30 -25.71 5.67
N ALA A 157 14.30 -25.75 4.33
CA ALA A 157 14.63 -26.95 3.56
C ALA A 157 16.07 -27.45 3.85
N TYR A 158 17.04 -26.53 3.94
CA TYR A 158 18.41 -26.89 4.31
C TYR A 158 18.50 -27.41 5.75
N LYS A 159 17.83 -26.78 6.71
CA LYS A 159 17.79 -27.24 8.10
C LYS A 159 17.16 -28.63 8.22
N SER A 160 16.04 -28.88 7.53
CA SER A 160 15.40 -30.19 7.52
C SER A 160 16.30 -31.26 6.89
N SER A 161 16.88 -31.00 5.73
CA SER A 161 17.78 -31.96 5.07
C SER A 161 19.07 -32.23 5.86
N ALA A 162 19.63 -31.20 6.51
CA ALA A 162 20.77 -31.36 7.41
C ALA A 162 20.40 -32.20 8.65
N ALA A 163 19.23 -31.95 9.24
CA ALA A 163 18.72 -32.75 10.35
C ALA A 163 18.50 -34.22 9.95
N ASP A 164 17.90 -34.47 8.79
CA ASP A 164 17.69 -35.82 8.26
C ASP A 164 19.01 -36.54 7.98
N SER A 165 20.01 -35.83 7.44
CA SER A 165 21.35 -36.39 7.19
C SER A 165 22.04 -36.79 8.50
N LEU A 166 21.96 -35.95 9.53
CA LEU A 166 22.51 -36.24 10.85
C LEU A 166 21.78 -37.41 11.54
N LEU A 167 20.47 -37.51 11.39
CA LEU A 167 19.68 -38.64 11.89
C LEU A 167 20.03 -39.95 11.17
N ALA A 168 20.19 -39.91 9.85
CA ALA A 168 20.61 -41.06 9.05
C ALA A 168 22.00 -41.56 9.46
N GLU A 169 22.96 -40.64 9.65
CA GLU A 169 24.32 -41.01 10.07
C GLU A 169 24.33 -41.63 11.47
N ARG A 170 23.51 -41.10 12.40
CA ARG A 170 23.33 -41.72 13.71
C ARG A 170 22.79 -43.14 13.61
N GLY A 171 21.81 -43.39 12.75
CA GLY A 171 21.29 -44.74 12.50
C GLY A 171 22.35 -45.71 11.94
N ARG A 172 23.25 -45.23 11.08
CA ARG A 172 24.38 -46.03 10.57
C ARG A 172 25.38 -46.36 11.67
N ILE A 173 25.70 -45.37 12.52
CA ILE A 173 26.58 -45.55 13.68
C ILE A 173 25.99 -46.58 14.65
N ASP A 174 24.71 -46.46 14.99
CA ASP A 174 24.01 -47.40 15.88
C ASP A 174 24.00 -48.83 15.29
N SER A 175 23.78 -48.97 13.98
CA SER A 175 23.88 -50.27 13.29
C SER A 175 25.30 -50.84 13.33
N SER A 176 26.33 -50.00 13.17
CA SER A 176 27.73 -50.41 13.23
C SER A 176 28.13 -50.86 14.63
N HIS A 177 27.65 -50.18 15.67
CA HIS A 177 27.86 -50.57 17.06
C HIS A 177 27.25 -51.95 17.34
N ARG A 178 26.00 -52.17 16.94
CA ARG A 178 25.34 -53.49 17.11
C ARG A 178 26.11 -54.61 16.42
N MET A 179 26.59 -54.40 15.19
CA MET A 179 27.41 -55.40 14.49
C MET A 179 28.73 -55.67 15.23
N THR A 180 29.36 -54.63 15.80
CA THR A 180 30.59 -54.79 16.58
C THR A 180 30.35 -55.58 17.86
N ASP A 181 29.25 -55.31 18.55
CA ASP A 181 28.85 -56.04 19.77
C ASP A 181 28.57 -57.52 19.48
N GLU A 182 27.90 -57.83 18.35
CA GLU A 182 27.68 -59.22 17.90
C GLU A 182 29.00 -59.96 17.62
N ILE A 183 29.97 -59.29 16.98
CA ILE A 183 31.30 -59.86 16.74
C ILE A 183 32.04 -60.08 18.06
N LEU A 184 32.00 -59.11 18.98
CA LEU A 184 32.61 -59.24 20.31
C LEU A 184 32.01 -60.41 21.09
N GLU A 185 30.69 -60.57 21.06
CA GLU A 185 30.00 -61.69 21.71
C GLU A 185 30.40 -63.04 21.09
N TYR A 186 30.48 -63.11 19.76
CA TYR A 186 30.95 -64.32 19.06
C TYR A 186 32.38 -64.69 19.48
N ILE A 187 33.28 -63.72 19.56
CA ILE A 187 34.68 -63.92 19.98
C ILE A 187 34.74 -64.37 21.44
N ASP A 188 34.03 -63.71 22.37
CA ASP A 188 33.98 -64.11 23.78
C ASP A 188 33.50 -65.57 23.94
N LYS A 189 32.45 -65.93 23.22
CA LYS A 189 31.91 -67.29 23.21
C LYS A 189 32.89 -68.32 22.64
N HIS A 190 33.75 -67.95 21.69
CA HIS A 190 34.80 -68.84 21.16
C HIS A 190 36.02 -68.93 22.09
N MET A 191 36.44 -67.82 22.69
CA MET A 191 37.52 -67.78 23.69
C MET A 191 37.20 -68.66 24.90
N LYS A 192 35.96 -68.61 25.41
CA LYS A 192 35.50 -69.46 26.52
C LYS A 192 35.50 -70.95 26.17
N ARG A 193 35.23 -71.31 24.90
CA ARG A 193 35.27 -72.72 24.44
C ARG A 193 36.69 -73.26 24.28
N GLY A 194 37.68 -72.40 23.99
CA GLY A 194 39.10 -72.79 23.93
C GLY A 194 39.73 -73.09 25.31
N GLN A 195 39.14 -72.60 26.41
CA GLN A 195 39.65 -72.82 27.77
C GLN A 195 39.01 -74.03 28.49
N SER A 196 38.01 -74.70 27.91
CA SER A 196 37.30 -75.82 28.56
C SER A 196 37.78 -77.23 28.16
N SER A 197 39.01 -77.40 27.69
CA SER A 197 39.61 -78.73 27.62
C SER A 197 40.17 -79.10 28.99
N PRO A 198 39.62 -80.10 29.70
CA PRO A 198 40.29 -80.64 30.87
C PRO A 198 41.56 -81.31 30.38
N VAL A 199 42.71 -80.76 30.77
CA VAL A 199 43.99 -81.44 30.64
C VAL A 199 43.95 -82.61 31.63
N ASN A 200 43.52 -83.78 31.16
CA ASN A 200 43.73 -85.04 31.86
C ASN A 200 45.24 -85.31 31.86
N VAL A 201 45.91 -84.90 32.93
CA VAL A 201 47.28 -85.34 33.21
C VAL A 201 47.17 -86.73 33.82
N LEU A 202 47.43 -87.76 33.02
CA LEU A 202 47.67 -89.13 33.49
C LEU A 202 49.08 -89.21 34.08
N HIS A 203 49.19 -89.21 35.41
CA HIS A 203 50.06 -90.12 36.17
C HIS A 203 49.72 -90.09 37.66
#